data_AF-A0A9Q9ANN3-F1
#
_entry.id   AF-A0A9Q9ANN3-F1
#
_cell.length_a   1.000
_cell.length_b   1.000
_cell.length_c   1.000
_cell.angle_alpha   90.00
_cell.angle_beta   90.00
_cell.angle_gamma   90.00
#
_symmetry.space_group_name_H-M   'P 1'
#
loop_
_entity.id
_entity.type
_entity.pdbx_description
1 polymer ?
#
loop_
_entity_poly.entity_id
_entity_poly.type
_entity_poly.pdbx_seq_one_letter_code
_entity_poly.pdbx_strand_id
1 'polypeptide(L)'
;MASRYPGEPLFANFPPPAECLAILVGCAELIVSGIGGLSDARAFGKGYGLEIDAADEGQPLSQSQKTQKALVQAVSFRNIQNGALILTLACYTRDRKALGFAVLYGAFSSLADAAIVTKYGISNLASGHGVTMLNYLLVGGSLLYWNRNDPWPFSGRN
;
A
#
# COMPACT_ATOMS: atom_id res chain seq x y z
N MET A 1 9.91 19.19 32.94
CA MET A 1 8.44 19.31 32.97
C MET A 1 8.03 20.19 31.81
N ALA A 2 7.50 19.61 30.73
CA ALA A 2 7.16 20.37 29.52
C ALA A 2 5.85 21.14 29.74
N SER A 3 5.92 22.46 29.53
CA SER A 3 4.79 23.39 29.58
C SER A 3 3.68 22.93 28.63
N ARG A 4 2.52 22.58 29.19
CA ARG A 4 1.29 22.31 28.45
C ARG A 4 0.79 23.63 27.86
N TYR A 5 0.74 23.75 26.54
CA TYR A 5 0.05 24.87 25.91
C TYR A 5 -1.46 24.78 26.22
N PRO A 6 -2.14 25.88 26.56
CA PRO A 6 -3.58 25.88 26.82
C PRO A 6 -4.33 25.78 25.49
N GLY A 7 -4.91 24.61 25.20
CA GLY A 7 -5.70 24.32 24.00
C GLY A 7 -5.34 22.99 23.31
N GLU A 8 -5.25 21.88 24.04
CA GLU A 8 -4.86 20.58 23.46
C GLU A 8 -5.80 20.20 22.30
N PRO A 9 -5.29 20.13 21.05
CA PRO A 9 -6.11 19.83 19.89
C PRO A 9 -6.39 18.32 19.86
N LEU A 10 -7.48 17.93 19.17
CA LEU A 10 -7.81 16.53 18.81
C LEU A 10 -6.60 15.68 18.39
N PHE A 11 -5.55 16.31 17.87
CA PHE A 11 -4.32 15.71 17.35
C PHE A 11 -3.24 15.40 18.40
N ALA A 12 -3.44 15.72 19.68
CA ALA A 12 -2.42 15.50 20.72
C ALA A 12 -2.07 14.02 20.95
N ASN A 13 -2.99 13.10 20.64
CA ASN A 13 -2.80 11.66 20.82
C ASN A 13 -2.54 10.90 19.50
N PHE A 14 -2.53 11.59 18.36
CA PHE A 14 -2.31 10.97 17.06
C PHE A 14 -0.82 10.94 16.70
N PRO A 15 -0.38 9.94 15.92
CA PRO A 15 0.92 10.01 15.27
C PRO A 15 1.01 11.31 14.44
N PRO A 16 2.22 11.81 14.16
CA PRO A 16 2.35 12.91 13.24
C PRO A 16 1.73 12.56 11.86
N PRO A 17 1.30 13.56 11.08
CA PRO A 17 0.45 13.32 9.91
C PRO A 17 1.05 12.37 8.86
N ALA A 18 2.37 12.39 8.67
CA ALA A 18 3.05 11.51 7.71
C ALA A 18 2.98 10.03 8.13
N GLU A 19 3.11 9.74 9.43
CA GLU A 19 2.94 8.40 9.98
C GLU A 19 1.47 7.94 9.87
N CYS A 20 0.50 8.84 10.10
CA CYS A 20 -0.92 8.54 9.86
C CYS A 20 -1.18 8.17 8.39
N LEU A 21 -0.63 8.92 7.44
CA LEU A 21 -0.74 8.61 6.01
C LEU A 21 -0.07 7.28 5.67
N ALA A 22 1.08 6.97 6.27
CA ALA A 22 1.75 5.69 6.08
C ALA A 22 0.94 4.51 6.62
N ILE A 23 0.23 4.69 7.75
CA ILE A 23 -0.72 3.68 8.26
C ILE A 23 -1.85 3.48 7.26
N LEU A 24 -2.41 4.56 6.70
CA LEU A 24 -3.46 4.45 5.68
C LEU A 24 -2.98 3.74 4.42
N VAL A 25 -1.74 4.01 3.97
CA VAL A 25 -1.10 3.30 2.86
C VAL A 25 -0.96 1.81 3.19
N GLY A 26 -0.46 1.48 4.39
CA GLY A 26 -0.33 0.09 4.84
C GLY A 26 -1.68 -0.65 4.89
N CYS A 27 -2.74 0.02 5.35
CA CYS A 27 -4.09 -0.51 5.35
C CYS A 27 -4.64 -0.71 3.93
N ALA A 28 -4.43 0.25 3.02
CA ALA A 28 -4.86 0.14 1.63
C ALA A 28 -4.18 -1.04 0.93
N GLU A 29 -2.87 -1.19 1.12
CA GLU A 29 -2.09 -2.31 0.57
C GLU A 29 -2.55 -3.66 1.12
N LEU A 30 -2.72 -3.76 2.43
CA LEU A 30 -3.10 -5.00 3.07
C LEU A 30 -4.54 -5.41 2.74
N ILE A 31 -5.48 -4.47 2.85
CA ILE A 31 -6.92 -4.76 2.79
C ILE A 31 -7.43 -4.66 1.37
N VAL A 32 -7.25 -3.52 0.70
CA VAL A 32 -7.84 -3.27 -0.62
C VAL A 32 -7.09 -4.07 -1.67
N SER A 33 -5.78 -3.86 -1.77
CA SER A 33 -4.96 -4.48 -2.81
C SER A 33 -4.59 -5.94 -2.51
N GLY A 34 -4.43 -6.27 -1.23
CA GLY A 34 -4.04 -7.58 -0.74
C GLY A 34 -5.21 -8.54 -0.58
N ILE A 35 -5.97 -8.40 0.52
CA ILE A 35 -7.11 -9.27 0.83
C ILE A 35 -8.19 -9.17 -0.25
N GLY A 36 -8.50 -7.96 -0.72
CA GLY A 36 -9.46 -7.74 -1.81
C GLY A 36 -9.08 -8.51 -3.07
N GLY A 37 -7.83 -8.42 -3.52
CA GLY A 37 -7.36 -9.15 -4.69
C GLY A 37 -7.26 -10.67 -4.51
N LEU A 38 -7.03 -11.17 -3.29
CA LEU A 38 -7.15 -12.60 -3.00
C LEU A 38 -8.60 -13.08 -3.06
N SER A 39 -9.53 -12.27 -2.56
CA SER A 39 -10.96 -12.61 -2.51
C SER A 39 -11.62 -12.61 -3.89
N ASP A 40 -11.26 -11.64 -4.74
CA ASP A 40 -11.76 -11.52 -6.11
C ASP A 40 -10.64 -11.14 -7.08
N ALA A 41 -9.86 -12.16 -7.46
CA ALA A 41 -8.79 -12.02 -8.43
C ALA A 41 -9.29 -11.55 -9.81
N ARG A 42 -10.55 -11.80 -10.16
CA ARG A 42 -11.13 -11.36 -11.43
C ARG A 42 -11.35 -9.86 -11.43
N ALA A 43 -12.00 -9.33 -10.40
CA ALA A 43 -12.21 -7.89 -10.27
C ALA A 43 -10.87 -7.14 -10.17
N PHE A 44 -9.93 -7.66 -9.39
CA PHE A 44 -8.61 -7.05 -9.23
C PHE A 44 -7.76 -7.11 -10.51
N GLY A 45 -7.82 -8.22 -11.26
CA GLY A 45 -7.14 -8.38 -12.55
C GLY A 45 -7.50 -7.32 -13.59
N LYS A 46 -8.72 -6.77 -13.54
CA LYS A 46 -9.14 -5.66 -14.43
C LYS A 46 -8.27 -4.42 -14.26
N GLY A 47 -7.76 -4.15 -13.06
CA GLY A 47 -6.81 -3.04 -12.81
C GLY A 47 -5.46 -3.21 -13.51
N TYR A 48 -5.16 -4.43 -13.93
CA TYR A 48 -3.97 -4.79 -14.72
C TYR A 48 -4.30 -5.04 -16.20
N GLY A 49 -5.56 -4.84 -16.62
CA GLY A 49 -6.02 -5.18 -17.97
C GLY A 49 -6.13 -6.69 -18.22
N LEU A 50 -6.17 -7.51 -17.17
CA LEU A 50 -6.33 -8.96 -17.28
C LEU A 50 -7.82 -9.32 -17.26
N GLU A 51 -8.34 -9.74 -18.42
CA GLU A 51 -9.68 -10.29 -18.54
C GLU A 51 -9.66 -11.77 -18.15
N ILE A 52 -9.90 -12.03 -16.87
CA ILE A 52 -10.14 -13.39 -16.38
C ILE A 52 -11.62 -13.67 -16.59
N ASP A 53 -11.96 -14.33 -17.70
CA ASP A 53 -13.34 -14.74 -17.96
C ASP A 53 -13.84 -15.70 -16.87
N ALA A 54 -15.15 -15.61 -16.59
CA ALA A 54 -15.80 -16.68 -15.85
C ALA A 54 -15.75 -17.93 -16.72
N ALA A 55 -15.52 -19.09 -16.11
CA ALA A 55 -15.79 -20.33 -16.81
C ALA A 55 -17.30 -20.34 -17.13
N ASP A 56 -17.68 -20.68 -18.37
CA ASP A 56 -19.08 -21.00 -18.66
C ASP A 56 -19.59 -22.03 -17.66
N GLU A 57 -20.84 -21.91 -17.21
CA GLU A 57 -21.40 -22.76 -16.15
C GLU A 57 -21.11 -24.26 -16.43
N GLY A 58 -20.27 -24.87 -15.58
CA GLY A 58 -19.89 -26.28 -15.67
C GLY A 58 -18.60 -26.61 -16.43
N GLN A 59 -17.94 -25.63 -17.07
CA GLN A 59 -16.63 -25.84 -17.69
C GLN A 59 -15.49 -25.57 -16.69
N PRO A 60 -14.45 -26.43 -16.62
CA PRO A 60 -13.27 -26.12 -15.83
C PRO A 60 -12.51 -24.94 -16.47
N LEU A 61 -11.96 -24.04 -15.65
CA LEU A 61 -11.09 -22.97 -16.12
C LEU A 61 -9.97 -23.53 -17.00
N SER A 62 -9.70 -22.85 -18.11
CA SER A 62 -8.57 -23.17 -18.98
C SER A 62 -7.25 -22.96 -18.24
N GLN A 63 -6.18 -23.60 -18.73
CA GLN A 63 -4.86 -23.47 -18.11
C GLN A 63 -4.36 -22.01 -18.12
N SER A 64 -4.67 -21.24 -19.16
CA SER A 64 -4.32 -19.81 -19.22
C SER A 64 -5.07 -18.99 -18.16
N GLN A 65 -6.37 -19.24 -17.97
CA GLN A 65 -7.17 -18.57 -16.93
C GLN A 65 -6.67 -18.91 -15.52
N LYS A 66 -6.33 -20.18 -15.27
CA LYS A 66 -5.72 -20.60 -13.99
C LYS A 66 -4.41 -19.88 -13.74
N THR A 67 -3.57 -19.74 -14.77
CA THR A 67 -2.27 -19.06 -14.69
C THR A 67 -2.43 -17.57 -14.42
N GLN A 68 -3.35 -16.89 -15.13
CA GLN A 68 -3.65 -15.47 -14.89
C GLN A 68 -4.20 -15.23 -13.48
N LYS A 69 -5.13 -16.09 -13.03
CA LYS A 69 -5.68 -16.01 -11.66
C LYS A 69 -4.59 -16.21 -10.61
N ALA A 70 -3.71 -17.19 -10.79
CA ALA A 70 -2.57 -17.42 -9.90
C ALA A 70 -1.61 -16.24 -9.87
N LEU A 71 -1.32 -15.62 -11.02
CA LEU A 71 -0.49 -14.42 -11.12
C LEU A 71 -1.10 -13.25 -10.34
N VAL A 72 -2.40 -13.00 -10.53
CA VAL A 72 -3.11 -11.94 -9.79
C VAL A 72 -3.05 -12.20 -8.28
N GLN A 73 -3.32 -13.43 -7.84
CA GLN A 73 -3.25 -13.77 -6.42
C GLN A 73 -1.83 -13.64 -5.85
N ALA A 74 -0.80 -13.93 -6.63
CA ALA A 74 0.59 -13.72 -6.23
C ALA A 74 0.91 -12.22 -6.06
N VAL A 75 0.41 -11.36 -6.96
CA VAL A 75 0.52 -9.90 -6.83
C VAL A 75 -0.23 -9.42 -5.58
N SER A 76 -1.43 -9.92 -5.32
CA SER A 76 -2.17 -9.59 -4.10
C SER A 76 -1.43 -10.02 -2.84
N PHE A 77 -0.79 -11.20 -2.85
CA PHE A 77 0.02 -11.65 -1.71
C PHE A 77 1.26 -10.77 -1.48
N ARG A 78 1.88 -10.23 -2.55
CA ARG A 78 2.94 -9.21 -2.44
C ARG A 78 2.43 -7.96 -1.72
N ASN A 79 1.22 -7.50 -2.06
CA ASN A 79 0.62 -6.31 -1.44
C ASN A 79 0.27 -6.57 0.05
N ILE A 80 -0.13 -7.80 0.40
CA ILE A 80 -0.29 -8.23 1.82
C ILE A 80 1.03 -8.11 2.57
N GLN A 81 2.12 -8.66 2.02
CA GLN A 81 3.44 -8.58 2.65
C GLN A 81 3.89 -7.14 2.83
N ASN A 82 3.74 -6.30 1.80
CA ASN A 82 4.08 -4.88 1.84
C ASN A 82 3.25 -4.13 2.88
N GLY A 83 1.92 -4.31 2.88
CA GLY A 83 1.03 -3.68 3.84
C GLY A 83 1.33 -4.10 5.29
N ALA A 84 1.56 -5.40 5.52
CA ALA A 84 1.94 -5.92 6.83
C ALA A 84 3.28 -5.33 7.32
N LEU A 85 4.28 -5.21 6.43
CA LEU A 85 5.56 -4.60 6.75
C LEU A 85 5.40 -3.12 7.14
N ILE A 86 4.68 -2.34 6.34
CA ILE A 86 4.41 -0.92 6.61
C ILE A 86 3.70 -0.76 7.95
N LEU A 87 2.63 -1.53 8.21
CA LEU A 87 1.89 -1.47 9.47
C LEU A 87 2.73 -1.90 10.67
N THR A 88 3.59 -2.89 10.51
CA THR A 88 4.54 -3.29 11.57
C THR A 88 5.50 -2.15 11.90
N LEU A 89 6.06 -1.50 10.87
CA LEU A 89 6.98 -0.39 11.07
C LEU A 89 6.29 0.86 11.63
N ALA A 90 5.04 1.10 11.26
CA ALA A 90 4.28 2.26 11.72
C ALA A 90 3.72 2.07 13.15
N CYS A 91 3.12 0.92 13.44
CA CYS A 91 2.37 0.70 14.68
C CYS A 91 3.18 0.03 15.78
N TYR A 92 4.09 -0.88 15.41
CA TYR A 92 4.86 -1.70 16.34
C TYR A 92 6.27 -1.16 16.60
N THR A 93 7.15 -1.17 15.58
CA THR A 93 8.54 -0.70 15.79
C THR A 93 8.62 0.81 15.91
N ARG A 94 7.69 1.52 15.26
CA ARG A 94 7.58 3.00 15.26
C ARG A 94 8.87 3.68 14.78
N ASP A 95 9.64 3.00 13.93
CA ASP A 95 10.83 3.56 13.31
C ASP A 95 10.44 4.31 12.03
N ARG A 96 10.44 5.63 12.13
CA ARG A 96 10.08 6.55 11.03
C ARG A 96 10.95 6.37 9.79
N LYS A 97 12.26 6.15 9.95
CA LYS A 97 13.18 6.03 8.81
C LYS A 97 12.95 4.71 8.09
N ALA A 98 12.88 3.62 8.83
CA ALA A 98 12.55 2.30 8.28
C ALA A 98 11.17 2.33 7.59
N LEU A 99 10.18 2.95 8.23
CA LEU A 99 8.85 3.16 7.64
C LEU A 99 8.92 3.96 6.33
N GLY A 100 9.68 5.05 6.31
CA GLY A 100 9.87 5.87 5.10
C GLY A 100 10.44 5.06 3.93
N PHE A 101 11.48 4.25 4.18
CA PHE A 101 12.03 3.37 3.15
C PHE A 101 11.04 2.27 2.72
N ALA A 102 10.29 1.68 3.65
CA ALA A 102 9.28 0.67 3.33
C ALA A 102 8.15 1.24 2.46
N VAL A 103 7.69 2.48 2.75
CA VAL A 103 6.70 3.17 1.92
C VAL A 103 7.29 3.52 0.54
N LEU A 104 8.52 4.04 0.48
CA LEU A 104 9.18 4.33 -0.81
C LEU A 104 9.39 3.08 -1.67
N TYR A 105 9.63 1.92 -1.05
CA TYR A 105 9.74 0.66 -1.78
C TYR A 105 8.48 0.35 -2.60
N GLY A 106 7.29 0.74 -2.10
CA GLY A 106 6.02 0.65 -2.82
C GLY A 106 6.00 1.43 -4.14
N ALA A 107 6.76 2.54 -4.26
CA ALA A 107 6.87 3.28 -5.51
C ALA A 107 7.48 2.44 -6.63
N PHE A 108 8.49 1.61 -6.33
CA PHE A 108 9.09 0.70 -7.32
C PHE A 108 8.10 -0.37 -7.77
N SER A 109 7.30 -0.90 -6.84
CA SER A 109 6.23 -1.85 -7.18
C SER A 109 5.20 -1.21 -8.11
N SER A 110 4.77 0.01 -7.81
CA SER A 110 3.79 0.75 -8.62
C SER A 110 4.35 1.14 -9.99
N LEU A 111 5.65 1.47 -10.08
CA LEU A 111 6.33 1.72 -11.34
C LEU A 111 6.38 0.46 -12.22
N ALA A 112 6.70 -0.69 -11.62
CA ALA A 112 6.71 -1.97 -12.33
C ALA A 112 5.30 -2.31 -12.84
N ASP A 113 4.27 -2.11 -12.02
CA ASP A 113 2.87 -2.33 -12.39
C ASP A 113 2.45 -1.39 -13.55
N ALA A 114 2.81 -0.11 -13.49
CA ALA A 114 2.58 0.84 -14.58
C ALA A 114 3.26 0.42 -15.88
N ALA A 115 4.51 -0.06 -15.81
CA ALA A 115 5.25 -0.55 -16.98
C ALA A 115 4.62 -1.82 -17.57
N ILE A 116 4.16 -2.75 -16.72
CA ILE A 116 3.45 -3.96 -17.15
C ILE A 116 2.15 -3.59 -17.86
N VAL A 117 1.33 -2.73 -17.27
CA VAL A 117 0.05 -2.31 -17.86
C VAL A 117 0.26 -1.54 -19.16
N THR A 118 1.29 -0.69 -19.24
CA THR A 118 1.60 0.04 -20.48
C THR A 118 2.05 -0.91 -21.60
N LYS A 119 2.82 -1.95 -21.26
CA LYS A 119 3.39 -2.87 -22.25
C LYS A 119 2.41 -3.95 -22.70
N TYR A 120 1.55 -4.43 -21.82
CA TYR A 120 0.71 -5.62 -22.04
C TYR A 120 -0.80 -5.37 -21.84
N GLY A 121 -1.21 -4.17 -21.41
CA GLY A 121 -2.59 -3.84 -21.10
C GLY A 121 -3.10 -2.57 -21.79
N ILE A 122 -4.26 -2.12 -21.34
CA ILE A 122 -4.92 -0.90 -21.83
C ILE A 122 -4.19 0.30 -21.22
N SER A 123 -3.49 1.08 -22.04
CA SER A 123 -2.62 2.19 -21.61
C SER A 123 -3.33 3.27 -20.76
N ASN A 124 -4.65 3.36 -20.83
CA ASN A 124 -5.45 4.25 -19.99
C ASN A 124 -5.38 3.90 -18.48
N LEU A 125 -5.16 2.63 -18.14
CA LEU A 125 -5.08 2.14 -16.75
C LEU A 125 -3.71 2.41 -16.11
N ALA A 126 -2.67 2.64 -16.91
CA ALA A 126 -1.32 2.92 -16.40
C ALA A 126 -1.26 4.21 -15.57
N SER A 127 -2.13 5.17 -15.87
CA SER A 127 -2.25 6.43 -15.12
C SER A 127 -2.57 6.21 -13.64
N GLY A 128 -3.41 5.21 -13.31
CA GLY A 128 -3.75 4.87 -11.93
C GLY A 128 -2.55 4.39 -11.12
N HIS A 129 -1.72 3.52 -11.72
CA HIS A 129 -0.46 3.07 -11.13
C HIS A 129 0.57 4.21 -11.01
N GLY A 130 0.53 5.20 -11.91
CA GLY A 130 1.33 6.42 -11.79
C GLY A 130 0.94 7.28 -10.58
N VAL A 131 -0.36 7.45 -10.32
CA VAL A 131 -0.85 8.18 -9.12
C VAL A 131 -0.45 7.46 -7.84
N THR A 132 -0.59 6.13 -7.80
CA THR A 132 -0.15 5.31 -6.66
C THR A 132 1.34 5.47 -6.39
N MET A 133 2.17 5.47 -7.44
CA MET A 133 3.61 5.72 -7.33
C MET A 133 3.89 7.09 -6.69
N LEU A 134 3.21 8.15 -7.13
CA LEU A 134 3.37 9.48 -6.56
C LEU A 134 2.97 9.52 -5.08
N ASN A 135 1.91 8.83 -4.67
CA ASN A 135 1.51 8.74 -3.26
C ASN A 135 2.61 8.10 -2.40
N TYR A 136 3.23 7.02 -2.87
CA TYR A 136 4.37 6.41 -2.17
C TYR A 136 5.57 7.36 -2.06
N LEU A 137 5.90 8.07 -3.14
CA LEU A 137 6.99 9.04 -3.15
C LEU A 137 6.74 10.19 -2.18
N LEU A 138 5.52 10.74 -2.17
CA LEU A 138 5.15 11.85 -1.30
C LEU A 138 5.12 11.43 0.17
N VAL A 139 4.47 10.32 0.49
CA VAL A 139 4.38 9.85 1.89
C VAL A 139 5.74 9.39 2.39
N GLY A 140 6.43 8.50 1.66
CA GLY A 140 7.76 8.01 2.03
C GLY A 140 8.81 9.14 2.06
N GLY A 141 8.76 10.05 1.10
CA GLY A 141 9.60 11.25 1.07
C GLY A 141 9.34 12.17 2.26
N SER A 142 8.09 12.39 2.64
CA SER A 142 7.74 13.20 3.82
C SER A 142 8.26 12.58 5.13
N LEU A 143 8.28 11.25 5.22
CA LEU A 143 8.82 10.53 6.37
C LEU A 143 10.34 10.71 6.47
N LEU A 144 11.07 10.70 5.35
CA LEU A 144 12.53 10.79 5.34
C LEU A 144 13.07 12.23 5.35
N TYR A 145 12.45 13.14 4.60
CA TYR A 145 12.94 14.51 4.39
C TYR A 145 12.46 15.46 5.48
N TRP A 146 11.19 15.37 5.87
CA TRP A 146 10.60 16.26 6.87
C TRP A 146 10.83 15.72 8.29
N ASN A 147 12.10 15.53 8.64
CA ASN A 147 12.50 14.98 9.93
C ASN A 147 11.96 15.85 11.08
N ARG A 148 10.86 15.41 11.72
CA ARG A 148 10.37 15.97 12.97
C ARG A 148 10.87 15.08 14.09
N ASN A 149 11.48 15.70 15.11
CA ASN A 149 11.96 15.02 16.32
C ASN A 149 10.85 14.85 17.36
N ASP A 150 9.58 14.92 16.96
CA ASP A 150 8.49 14.84 17.91
C ASP A 150 8.39 13.41 18.44
N PRO A 151 8.34 13.23 19.77
CA PRO A 151 8.13 11.92 20.33
C PRO A 151 6.75 11.40 19.90
N TRP A 152 6.69 10.10 19.60
CA TRP A 152 5.41 9.41 19.48
C TRP A 152 4.61 9.67 20.77
N PRO A 153 3.30 9.95 20.70
CA PRO A 153 2.49 10.25 21.89
C PRO A 153 2.52 9.14 22.96
N PHE A 154 3.02 7.94 22.62
CA PHE A 154 3.17 6.79 23.51
C PHE A 154 4.63 6.40 23.79
N SER A 155 5.64 7.15 23.34
CA SER A 155 7.07 6.79 23.50
C SER A 155 7.66 7.15 24.87
N GLY A 156 6.83 7.48 25.87
CA GLY A 156 7.29 7.95 27.17
C GLY A 156 6.36 7.57 28.30
N ARG A 157 6.29 6.28 28.63
CA ARG A 157 5.88 5.76 29.95
C ARG A 157 6.62 4.44 30.24
N ASN A 158 7.92 4.53 30.45
CA ASN A 158 8.66 3.59 31.28
C ASN A 158 9.40 4.43 32.33
#